data_AF-A0A972CNH9-F1
#
_entry.id   AF-A0A972CNH9-F1
#
_cell.length_a   1.000
_cell.length_b   1.000
_cell.length_c   1.000
_cell.angle_alpha   90.00
_cell.angle_beta   90.00
_cell.angle_gamma   90.00
#
_symmetry.space_group_name_H-M   'P 1'
#
loop_
_entity.id
_entity.type
_entity.pdbx_description
1 polymer ?
#
loop_
_entity_poly.entity_id
_entity_poly.type
_entity_poly.pdbx_seq_one_letter_code
_entity_poly.pdbx_strand_id
1 'polypeptide(L)'
;MKYGWLILGMALVTYLPRLIPLVYISKKSVSEFWKRFLDCIPYTALGALIIPGVYQAIPEKPWVAIVGIGAAAIIAWFREGLIWPVLVSIGVVYFLLI
;
A
#
# COMPACT_ATOMS: atom_id res chain seq x y z
N MET A 1 17.54 -11.27 -29.17
CA MET A 1 18.41 -12.00 -28.22
C MET A 1 19.22 -11.12 -27.25
N LYS A 2 19.47 -9.83 -27.51
CA LYS A 2 20.26 -8.94 -26.62
C LYS A 2 19.58 -8.53 -25.29
N TYR A 3 18.25 -8.49 -25.23
CA TYR A 3 17.53 -8.07 -24.01
C TYR A 3 17.47 -9.15 -22.92
N GLY A 4 17.66 -10.42 -23.26
CA GLY A 4 17.62 -11.52 -22.29
C GLY A 4 18.72 -11.40 -21.23
N TRP A 5 19.93 -11.01 -21.63
CA TRP A 5 21.04 -10.82 -20.70
C TRP A 5 20.83 -9.63 -19.76
N LEU A 6 20.13 -8.61 -20.24
CA LEU A 6 19.80 -7.40 -19.47
C LEU A 6 18.74 -7.69 -18.41
N ILE A 7 17.71 -8.48 -18.78
CA ILE A 7 16.70 -8.99 -17.83
C ILE A 7 17.36 -9.89 -16.78
N LEU A 8 18.24 -10.81 -17.21
CA LEU A 8 18.94 -11.71 -16.28
C LEU A 8 19.85 -10.95 -15.31
N GLY A 9 20.56 -9.92 -15.81
CA GLY A 9 21.40 -9.05 -15.00
C GLY A 9 20.60 -8.20 -14.00
N MET A 10 19.49 -7.59 -14.42
CA MET A 10 18.60 -6.84 -13.51
C MET A 10 17.94 -7.75 -12.46
N ALA A 11 17.53 -8.96 -12.86
CA ALA A 11 16.98 -9.94 -11.94
C ALA A 11 18.01 -10.30 -10.86
N LEU A 12 19.25 -10.63 -11.24
CA LEU A 12 20.32 -10.92 -10.28
C LEU A 12 20.57 -9.75 -9.31
N VAL A 13 20.76 -8.54 -9.83
CA VAL A 13 21.05 -7.34 -9.01
C VAL A 13 19.89 -6.94 -8.11
N THR A 14 18.64 -7.22 -8.49
CA THR A 14 17.47 -6.88 -7.65
C THR A 14 17.17 -7.97 -6.63
N TYR A 15 17.36 -9.24 -6.99
CA TYR A 15 16.98 -10.38 -6.17
C TYR A 15 18.03 -10.71 -5.11
N LEU A 16 19.33 -10.62 -5.43
CA LEU A 16 20.41 -10.85 -4.45
C LEU A 16 20.27 -9.94 -3.21
N PRO A 17 20.16 -8.61 -3.35
CA PRO A 17 20.03 -7.72 -2.20
C PRO A 17 18.70 -7.85 -1.45
N ARG A 18 17.65 -8.44 -2.03
CA ARG A 18 16.38 -8.70 -1.32
C ARG A 18 16.41 -10.03 -0.57
N LEU A 19 17.02 -11.06 -1.13
CA LEU A 19 17.16 -12.37 -0.51
C LEU A 19 18.15 -12.38 0.64
N ILE A 20 19.30 -11.70 0.49
CA ILE A 20 20.36 -11.70 1.50
C ILE A 20 19.84 -11.21 2.87
N PRO A 21 19.13 -10.06 2.96
CA PRO A 21 18.51 -9.62 4.21
C PRO A 21 17.41 -10.56 4.67
N LEU A 22 16.57 -11.06 3.77
CA LEU A 22 15.48 -11.97 4.13
C LEU A 22 16.00 -13.21 4.86
N VAL A 23 17.04 -13.85 4.34
CA VAL A 23 17.63 -15.08 4.91
C VAL A 23 18.42 -14.77 6.19
N TYR A 24 19.17 -13.66 6.22
CA TYR A 24 20.02 -13.32 7.36
C TYR A 24 19.22 -12.77 8.56
N ILE A 25 18.20 -11.94 8.31
CA ILE A 25 17.30 -11.41 9.34
C ILE A 25 16.39 -12.53 9.87
N SER A 26 15.96 -13.46 9.02
CA SER A 26 15.13 -14.59 9.46
C SER A 26 15.86 -15.56 10.41
N LYS A 27 17.19 -15.54 10.48
CA LYS A 27 17.99 -16.30 11.45
C LYS A 27 18.24 -15.57 12.77
N LYS A 28 18.06 -14.24 12.81
CA LYS A 28 18.24 -13.47 14.04
C LYS A 28 16.93 -13.50 14.81
N SER A 29 16.96 -14.00 16.04
CA SER A 29 15.81 -13.92 16.96
C SER A 29 15.56 -12.45 17.33
N VAL A 30 14.92 -11.71 16.45
CA VAL A 30 14.32 -10.41 16.80
C VAL A 30 13.35 -10.70 17.95
N SER A 31 13.54 -10.01 19.08
CA SER A 31 12.65 -10.21 20.22
C SER A 31 11.21 -9.86 19.83
N GLU A 32 10.24 -10.46 20.51
CA GLU A 32 8.81 -10.28 20.22
C GLU A 32 8.41 -8.79 20.16
N PHE A 33 9.05 -7.95 20.97
CA PHE A 33 8.87 -6.49 20.96
C PHE A 33 9.24 -5.87 19.60
N TRP A 34 10.42 -6.22 19.06
CA TRP A 34 10.89 -5.67 17.79
C TRP A 34 10.08 -6.19 16.61
N LYS A 35 9.62 -7.45 16.64
CA LYS A 35 8.72 -7.98 15.59
C LYS A 35 7.42 -7.18 15.54
N ARG A 36 6.75 -7.03 16.68
CA ARG A 36 5.50 -6.25 16.77
C ARG A 36 5.70 -4.79 16.35
N PHE A 37 6.84 -4.19 16.68
CA PHE A 37 7.18 -2.83 16.24
C PHE A 37 7.42 -2.75 14.72
N LEU A 38 8.19 -3.70 14.17
CA LEU A 38 8.48 -3.77 12.74
C LEU A 38 7.22 -4.01 11.91
N ASP A 39 6.29 -4.83 12.40
CA ASP A 39 5.01 -5.09 11.73
C ASP A 39 4.14 -3.83 11.67
N CYS A 40 4.21 -2.94 12.66
CA CYS A 40 3.47 -1.68 12.65
C CYS A 40 4.01 -0.65 11.65
N ILE A 41 5.30 -0.71 11.29
CA ILE A 41 5.94 0.30 10.43
C ILE A 41 5.29 0.35 9.03
N PRO A 42 5.13 -0.77 8.29
CA PRO A 42 4.48 -0.77 6.98
C PRO A 42 3.08 -0.19 7.00
N TYR A 43 2.23 -0.61 7.97
CA TYR A 43 0.85 -0.11 8.05
C TYR A 43 0.80 1.39 8.35
N THR A 44 1.68 1.86 9.26
CA THR A 44 1.78 3.29 9.59
C THR A 44 2.30 4.10 8.41
N ALA A 45 3.30 3.59 7.69
CA ALA A 45 3.85 4.24 6.51
C ALA A 45 2.82 4.34 5.37
N LEU A 46 2.08 3.25 5.11
CA LEU A 46 0.99 3.25 4.12
C LEU A 46 -0.10 4.26 4.50
N GLY A 47 -0.54 4.27 5.76
CA GLY A 47 -1.52 5.25 6.24
C GLY A 47 -1.03 6.68 6.10
N ALA A 48 0.21 6.95 6.51
CA ALA A 48 0.83 8.27 6.42
C ALA A 48 1.02 8.76 4.97
N LEU A 49 1.12 7.85 4.00
CA LEU A 49 1.20 8.18 2.58
C LEU A 49 -0.17 8.36 1.94
N ILE A 50 -1.14 7.49 2.27
CA ILE A 50 -2.46 7.44 1.64
C ILE A 50 -3.32 8.63 2.07
N ILE A 51 -3.35 8.97 3.37
CA ILE A 51 -4.19 10.06 3.90
C ILE A 51 -3.90 11.40 3.19
N PRO A 52 -2.65 11.90 3.12
CA PRO A 52 -2.36 13.12 2.38
C PRO A 52 -2.56 12.94 0.87
N GLY A 53 -2.25 11.76 0.32
CA GLY A 53 -2.44 11.47 -1.11
C GLY A 53 -3.89 11.60 -1.56
N VAL A 54 -4.84 11.11 -0.76
CA VAL A 54 -6.27 11.22 -1.07
C VAL A 54 -6.80 12.62 -0.76
N TYR A 55 -6.36 13.24 0.33
CA TYR A 55 -6.80 14.60 0.70
C TYR A 55 -6.40 15.65 -0.35
N GLN A 56 -5.21 15.51 -0.96
CA GLN A 56 -4.72 16.43 -2.00
C GLN A 56 -5.22 16.08 -3.42
N ALA A 57 -5.91 14.96 -3.61
CA ALA A 57 -6.32 14.50 -4.94
C ALA A 57 -7.37 15.42 -5.61
N ILE A 58 -8.20 16.12 -4.82
CA ILE A 58 -9.27 17.00 -5.32
C ILE A 58 -9.19 18.36 -4.60
N PRO A 59 -8.36 19.30 -5.09
CA PRO A 59 -8.16 20.60 -4.45
C PRO A 59 -9.44 21.45 -4.42
N GLU A 60 -10.28 21.33 -5.45
CA GLU A 60 -11.52 22.09 -5.63
C GLU A 60 -12.59 21.77 -4.56
N LYS A 61 -12.62 20.51 -4.08
CA LYS A 61 -13.69 19.99 -3.21
C LYS A 61 -13.13 18.98 -2.18
N PRO A 62 -12.47 19.44 -1.10
CA PRO A 62 -11.85 18.55 -0.10
C PRO A 62 -12.85 17.65 0.63
N TRP A 63 -14.12 18.04 0.72
CA TRP A 63 -15.17 17.21 1.32
C TRP A 63 -15.40 15.90 0.56
N VAL A 64 -15.24 15.90 -0.77
CA VAL A 64 -15.44 14.70 -1.61
C VAL A 64 -14.36 13.65 -1.32
N ALA A 65 -13.12 14.07 -1.08
CA ALA A 65 -12.04 13.17 -0.69
C ALA A 65 -12.34 12.49 0.66
N ILE A 66 -12.85 13.24 1.65
CA ILE A 66 -13.23 12.69 2.96
C ILE A 66 -14.35 11.65 2.82
N VAL A 67 -15.38 11.95 2.01
CA VAL A 67 -16.48 11.01 1.77
C VAL A 67 -16.00 9.75 1.03
N GLY A 68 -15.08 9.88 0.08
CA GLY A 68 -14.46 8.75 -0.62
C GLY A 68 -13.67 7.84 0.31
N ILE A 69 -12.90 8.41 1.25
CA ILE A 69 -12.18 7.67 2.29
C ILE A 69 -13.18 6.95 3.22
N GLY A 70 -14.21 7.67 3.68
CA GLY A 70 -15.25 7.10 4.54
C GLY A 70 -15.98 5.92 3.88
N ALA A 71 -16.38 6.07 2.62
CA ALA A 71 -17.02 5.00 1.85
C ALA A 71 -16.11 3.77 1.70
N ALA A 72 -14.82 3.98 1.38
CA ALA A 72 -13.86 2.89 1.31
C ALA A 72 -13.69 2.18 2.66
N ALA A 73 -13.56 2.95 3.75
CA ALA A 73 -13.36 2.41 5.10
C ALA A 73 -14.56 1.60 5.59
N ILE A 74 -15.79 2.09 5.37
CA ILE A 74 -17.02 1.38 5.74
C ILE A 74 -17.10 0.04 5.01
N ILE A 75 -16.92 0.05 3.68
CA ILE A 75 -17.03 -1.19 2.89
C ILE A 75 -15.90 -2.17 3.22
N ALA A 76 -14.68 -1.68 3.47
CA ALA A 76 -13.56 -2.50 3.88
C ALA A 76 -13.78 -3.20 5.23
N TRP A 77 -14.61 -2.63 6.11
CA TRP A 77 -14.94 -3.24 7.40
C TRP A 77 -15.88 -4.46 7.26
N PHE A 78 -16.77 -4.43 6.27
CA PHE A 78 -17.77 -5.49 6.05
C PHE A 78 -17.36 -6.53 5.02
N ARG A 79 -16.44 -6.19 4.11
CA ARG A 79 -16.01 -7.09 3.01
C ARG A 79 -14.53 -7.39 3.13
N GLU A 80 -14.21 -8.67 3.18
CA GLU A 80 -12.85 -9.16 3.00
C GLU A 80 -12.43 -8.94 1.54
N GLY A 81 -11.46 -8.05 1.30
CA GLY A 81 -10.86 -7.82 -0.01
C GLY A 81 -10.80 -6.35 -0.44
N LEU A 82 -9.90 -6.06 -1.39
CA LEU A 82 -9.61 -4.69 -1.84
C LEU A 82 -10.54 -4.20 -2.96
N ILE A 83 -11.13 -5.13 -3.72
CA ILE A 83 -11.87 -4.82 -4.95
C ILE A 83 -13.13 -4.01 -4.65
N TRP A 84 -13.94 -4.47 -3.69
CA TRP A 84 -15.21 -3.82 -3.34
C TRP A 84 -15.05 -2.42 -2.74
N PRO A 85 -14.16 -2.19 -1.76
CA PRO A 85 -13.90 -0.85 -1.23
C PRO A 85 -13.48 0.16 -2.30
N VAL A 86 -12.61 -0.26 -3.22
CA VAL A 86 -12.11 0.60 -4.30
C VAL A 86 -13.23 0.95 -5.28
N LEU A 87 -13.99 -0.04 -5.75
CA LEU A 87 -15.09 0.20 -6.69
C LEU A 87 -16.16 1.13 -6.10
N VAL A 88 -16.54 0.91 -4.84
CA VAL A 88 -17.54 1.77 -4.18
C VAL A 88 -16.99 3.18 -3.97
N SER A 89 -15.74 3.32 -3.52
CA SER A 89 -15.12 4.63 -3.35
C SER A 89 -15.08 5.42 -4.66
N ILE A 90 -14.66 4.79 -5.77
CA ILE A 90 -14.66 5.41 -7.10
C ILE A 90 -16.07 5.82 -7.51
N GLY A 91 -17.07 4.95 -7.34
CA GLY A 91 -18.46 5.24 -7.69
C GLY A 91 -19.04 6.42 -6.90
N VAL A 92 -18.78 6.47 -5.59
CA VAL A 92 -19.22 7.55 -4.70
C VAL A 92 -18.56 8.88 -5.08
N VAL A 93 -17.24 8.89 -5.29
CA VAL A 93 -16.51 10.10 -5.69
C VAL A 93 -16.96 10.59 -7.07
N TYR A 94 -17.12 9.69 -8.03
CA TYR A 94 -17.60 10.04 -9.37
C TYR A 94 -18.99 10.68 -9.34
N PHE A 95 -19.92 10.11 -8.57
CA PHE A 95 -21.27 10.66 -8.43
C PHE A 95 -21.29 12.04 -7.74
N LEU A 96 -20.37 12.31 -6.81
CA LEU A 96 -20.24 13.61 -6.13
C LEU A 96 -19.54 14.69 -6.97
N LEU A 97 -18.79 14.30 -8.01
CA LEU A 97 -18.07 15.21 -8.89
C LEU A 97 -18.87 15.62 -10.12
N ILE A 98 -19.84 14.80 -10.54
CA ILE A 98 -20.83 15.12 -11.59
C ILE A 98 -21.69 16.31 -11.14
#